data_AF-A0A949YXH7-F1
#
_entry.id   AF-A0A949YXH7-F1
#
_cell.length_a   1.000
_cell.length_b   1.000
_cell.length_c   1.000
_cell.angle_alpha   90.00
_cell.angle_beta   90.00
_cell.angle_gamma   90.00
#
_symmetry.space_group_name_H-M   'P 1'
#
loop_
_entity.id
_entity.type
_entity.pdbx_description
1 polymer ?
#
loop_
_entity_poly.entity_id
_entity_poly.type
_entity_poly.pdbx_seq_one_letter_code
_entity_poly.pdbx_strand_id
1 'polypeptide(L)'
;MKSKLVLVALLAGVVSLGGVLVYAVAGRRAASRPDLRVRAVAHQWWWEFDYPSLGIRTSDVLYLPSTKNVRLELSSADVIHSFWVVGMKDPIDLIPGKTRSVDLFLKSAGDLYGNCDSGCGCDTVCMRFRVLAKPPGQFQQWAAAERLQPTEFKPPRSTSAPACATDPQRDHHGPPHSPRTLLQRLLDAG
;
A
#
# COMPACT_ATOMS: atom_id res chain seq x y z
N MET A 1 28.85 -34.97 43.06
CA MET A 1 27.52 -34.28 43.03
C MET A 1 27.54 -33.01 42.18
N LYS A 2 28.52 -32.10 42.32
CA LYS A 2 28.59 -30.82 41.58
C LYS A 2 28.60 -30.95 40.03
N SER A 3 29.27 -31.95 39.48
CA SER A 3 29.36 -32.18 38.02
C SER A 3 28.04 -32.58 37.36
N LYS A 4 27.18 -33.35 38.06
CA LYS A 4 25.86 -33.75 37.54
C LYS A 4 24.88 -32.58 37.47
N LEU A 5 24.97 -31.64 38.43
CA LEU A 5 24.16 -30.41 38.43
C LEU A 5 24.52 -29.49 37.26
N VAL A 6 25.81 -29.35 36.93
CA VAL A 6 26.26 -28.53 35.79
C VAL A 6 25.73 -29.10 34.47
N LEU A 7 25.78 -30.43 34.29
CA LEU A 7 25.29 -31.07 33.06
C LEU A 7 23.77 -30.90 32.89
N VAL A 8 23.00 -31.02 33.97
CA VAL A 8 21.54 -30.83 33.94
C VAL A 8 21.17 -29.39 33.61
N ALA A 9 21.89 -28.41 34.17
CA ALA A 9 21.65 -26.99 33.87
C ALA A 9 21.98 -26.63 32.41
N LEU A 10 23.05 -27.20 31.85
CA LEU A 10 23.41 -27.00 30.44
C LEU A 10 22.37 -27.62 29.50
N LEU A 11 21.91 -28.84 29.78
CA LEU A 11 20.86 -29.48 28.98
C LEU A 11 19.54 -28.71 29.03
N ALA A 12 19.13 -28.23 30.22
CA ALA A 12 17.93 -27.41 30.36
C ALA A 12 18.05 -26.06 29.62
N GLY A 13 19.24 -25.45 29.63
CA GLY A 13 19.53 -24.23 28.87
C GLY A 13 19.45 -24.44 27.36
N VAL A 14 20.00 -25.54 26.85
CA VAL A 14 19.93 -25.89 25.41
C VAL A 14 18.51 -26.18 24.97
N VAL A 15 17.71 -26.89 25.78
CA VAL A 15 16.29 -27.15 25.49
C VAL A 15 15.48 -25.85 25.50
N SER A 16 15.71 -24.97 26.47
CA SER A 16 15.01 -23.68 26.57
C SER A 16 15.38 -22.76 25.40
N LEU A 17 16.66 -22.66 25.07
CA LEU A 17 17.14 -21.85 23.94
C LEU A 17 16.65 -22.42 22.60
N GLY A 18 16.66 -23.74 22.43
CA GLY A 18 16.08 -24.42 21.28
C GLY A 18 14.57 -24.16 21.17
N GLY A 19 13.84 -24.21 22.28
CA GLY A 19 12.41 -23.87 22.33
C GLY A 19 12.12 -22.42 21.95
N VAL A 20 12.92 -21.46 22.45
CA VAL A 20 12.82 -20.03 22.08
C VAL A 20 13.15 -19.83 20.61
N LEU A 21 14.17 -20.51 20.08
CA LEU A 21 14.55 -20.42 18.67
C LEU A 21 13.46 -21.02 17.77
N VAL A 22 12.93 -22.19 18.10
CA VAL A 22 11.80 -22.82 17.38
C VAL A 22 10.57 -21.92 17.43
N TYR A 23 10.25 -21.32 18.58
CA TYR A 23 9.15 -20.37 18.70
C TYR A 23 9.36 -19.10 17.87
N ALA A 24 10.58 -18.55 17.87
CA ALA A 24 10.93 -17.38 17.06
C ALA A 24 10.91 -17.68 15.55
N VAL A 25 11.34 -18.87 15.14
CA VAL A 25 11.34 -19.33 13.74
C VAL A 25 9.93 -19.72 13.30
N ALA A 26 9.14 -20.40 14.12
CA ALA A 26 7.73 -20.70 13.85
C ALA A 26 6.85 -19.42 13.88
N GLY A 27 7.25 -18.42 14.67
CA GLY A 27 6.66 -17.08 14.67
C GLY A 27 6.90 -16.31 13.38
N ARG A 28 7.91 -16.69 12.57
CA ARG A 28 7.99 -16.32 11.16
C ARG A 28 7.01 -17.19 10.39
N ARG A 29 5.72 -16.87 10.52
CA ARG A 29 4.63 -17.53 9.79
C ARG A 29 5.08 -17.80 8.36
N ALA A 30 5.09 -19.08 7.96
CA ALA A 30 4.98 -19.46 6.57
C ALA A 30 3.92 -18.55 5.93
N ALA A 31 4.25 -17.90 4.81
CA ALA A 31 3.40 -16.88 4.19
C ALA A 31 1.96 -17.44 4.04
N SER A 32 1.13 -17.12 5.02
CA SER A 32 -0.22 -17.66 5.13
C SER A 32 -0.97 -17.16 3.90
N ARG A 33 -1.73 -18.05 3.25
CA ARG A 33 -2.58 -17.65 2.11
C ARG A 33 -3.33 -16.37 2.50
N PRO A 34 -3.32 -15.33 1.65
CA PRO A 34 -3.99 -14.08 2.00
C PRO A 34 -5.49 -14.32 2.15
N ASP A 35 -6.11 -13.62 3.09
CA ASP A 35 -7.56 -13.64 3.29
C ASP A 35 -8.31 -13.05 2.09
N LEU A 36 -7.68 -12.08 1.40
CA LEU A 36 -8.19 -11.43 0.20
C LEU A 36 -7.04 -11.13 -0.78
N ARG A 37 -7.31 -11.31 -2.07
CA ARG A 37 -6.45 -10.82 -3.15
C ARG A 37 -7.14 -9.67 -3.87
N VAL A 38 -6.39 -8.61 -4.13
CA VAL A 38 -6.82 -7.46 -4.93
C VAL A 38 -5.75 -7.17 -5.96
N ARG A 39 -6.13 -7.03 -7.22
CA ARG A 39 -5.24 -6.54 -8.27
C ARG A 39 -5.40 -5.02 -8.33
N ALA A 40 -4.31 -4.29 -8.13
CA ALA A 40 -4.28 -2.84 -8.27
C ALA A 40 -3.54 -2.50 -9.56
N VAL A 41 -4.26 -1.95 -10.53
CA VAL A 41 -3.71 -1.58 -11.84
C VAL A 41 -3.67 -0.07 -11.94
N ALA A 42 -2.48 0.46 -12.17
CA ALA A 42 -2.29 1.88 -12.41
C ALA A 42 -2.52 2.20 -13.89
N HIS A 43 -3.27 3.27 -14.15
CA HIS A 43 -3.52 3.84 -15.46
C HIS A 43 -3.21 5.34 -15.41
N GLN A 44 -2.90 5.96 -16.55
CA GLN A 44 -2.92 7.41 -16.68
C GLN A 44 -4.37 7.93 -16.59
N TRP A 45 -4.82 8.61 -15.53
CA TRP A 45 -4.18 8.93 -14.24
C TRP A 45 -5.13 8.57 -13.10
N TRP A 46 -5.41 7.28 -12.97
CA TRP A 46 -6.41 6.71 -12.06
C TRP A 46 -6.06 5.27 -11.68
N TRP A 47 -6.67 4.76 -10.60
CA TRP A 47 -6.40 3.42 -10.08
C TRP A 47 -7.59 2.48 -10.29
N GLU A 48 -7.33 1.31 -10.88
CA GLU A 48 -8.26 0.19 -10.90
C GLU A 48 -7.97 -0.75 -9.72
N PHE A 49 -9.01 -1.13 -8.99
CA PHE A 49 -8.94 -2.18 -7.98
C PHE A 49 -9.89 -3.31 -8.35
N ASP A 50 -9.33 -4.42 -8.78
CA ASP A 50 -10.06 -5.62 -9.18
C ASP A 50 -9.99 -6.66 -8.06
N TYR A 51 -11.15 -7.25 -7.72
CA TYR A 51 -11.32 -8.25 -6.67
C TYR A 51 -11.74 -9.57 -7.33
N PRO A 52 -10.80 -10.41 -7.82
CA PRO A 52 -11.13 -11.54 -8.70
C PRO A 52 -12.07 -12.56 -8.05
N SER A 53 -11.88 -12.86 -6.77
CA SER A 53 -12.74 -13.79 -6.02
C SER A 53 -14.14 -13.25 -5.75
N LEU A 54 -14.33 -11.93 -5.92
CA LEU A 54 -15.61 -11.27 -5.68
C LEU A 54 -16.32 -10.86 -6.97
N GLY A 55 -15.63 -10.82 -8.12
CA GLY A 55 -16.17 -10.31 -9.37
C GLY A 55 -16.48 -8.82 -9.32
N ILE A 56 -15.73 -8.05 -8.52
CA ILE A 56 -15.95 -6.61 -8.30
C ILE A 56 -14.76 -5.82 -8.85
N ARG A 57 -15.02 -4.66 -9.44
CA ARG A 57 -14.00 -3.67 -9.80
C ARG A 57 -14.41 -2.29 -9.33
N THR A 58 -13.46 -1.55 -8.77
CA THR A 58 -13.66 -0.16 -8.35
C THR A 58 -12.58 0.74 -8.95
N SER A 59 -12.91 2.01 -9.12
CA SER A 59 -11.97 3.05 -9.53
C SER A 59 -11.65 3.96 -8.34
N ASP A 60 -10.38 4.29 -8.12
CA ASP A 60 -9.87 5.27 -7.15
C ASP A 60 -10.23 5.03 -5.68
N VAL A 61 -10.93 3.95 -5.36
CA VAL A 61 -11.30 3.57 -4.00
C VAL A 61 -11.01 2.10 -3.77
N LEU A 62 -10.01 1.85 -2.91
CA LEU A 62 -9.62 0.53 -2.45
C LEU A 62 -10.34 0.20 -1.14
N TYR A 63 -11.31 -0.70 -1.21
CA TYR A 63 -11.98 -1.25 -0.03
C TYR A 63 -11.20 -2.43 0.54
N LEU A 64 -10.95 -2.44 1.84
CA LEU A 64 -10.23 -3.50 2.53
C LEU A 64 -10.96 -3.95 3.81
N PRO A 65 -10.99 -5.25 4.13
CA PRO A 65 -11.42 -5.71 5.45
C PRO A 65 -10.30 -5.47 6.47
N SER A 66 -10.56 -4.71 7.53
CA SER A 66 -9.64 -4.57 8.66
C SER A 66 -9.41 -5.93 9.34
N THR A 67 -8.27 -6.09 10.01
CA THR A 67 -7.83 -7.30 10.74
C THR A 67 -7.69 -8.55 9.87
N LYS A 68 -7.56 -8.37 8.54
CA LYS A 68 -7.32 -9.42 7.56
C LYS A 68 -6.04 -9.13 6.78
N ASN A 69 -5.34 -10.20 6.37
CA ASN A 69 -4.18 -10.11 5.51
C ASN A 69 -4.62 -10.01 4.05
N VAL A 70 -4.40 -8.86 3.42
CA VAL A 70 -4.76 -8.63 2.02
C VAL A 70 -3.51 -8.61 1.16
N ARG A 71 -3.46 -9.46 0.14
CA ARG A 71 -2.40 -9.38 -0.88
C ARG A 71 -2.84 -8.45 -1.99
N LEU A 72 -2.09 -7.37 -2.18
CA LEU A 72 -2.17 -6.55 -3.37
C LEU A 72 -1.20 -7.07 -4.43
N GLU A 73 -1.71 -7.24 -5.65
CA GLU A 73 -0.93 -7.51 -6.85
C GLU A 73 -0.91 -6.22 -7.67
N LEU A 74 0.23 -5.54 -7.67
CA LEU A 74 0.41 -4.21 -8.22
C LEU A 74 1.02 -4.31 -9.62
N SER A 75 0.44 -3.59 -10.58
CA SER A 75 0.97 -3.50 -11.95
C SER A 75 0.62 -2.17 -12.60
N SER A 76 1.32 -1.82 -13.66
CA SER A 76 0.99 -0.68 -14.53
C SER A 76 0.45 -1.16 -15.88
N ALA A 77 -0.58 -0.48 -16.38
CA ALA A 77 -1.12 -0.70 -17.72
C ALA A 77 -0.40 0.10 -18.83
N ASP A 78 0.36 1.15 -18.47
CA ASP A 78 0.90 2.11 -19.45
C ASP A 78 2.32 2.58 -19.14
N VAL A 79 2.52 3.51 -18.22
CA VAL A 79 3.82 4.14 -17.86
C VAL A 79 4.26 3.74 -16.46
N ILE A 80 5.45 4.17 -16.04
CA ILE A 80 5.88 3.92 -14.67
C ILE A 80 5.00 4.74 -13.72
N HIS A 81 4.42 4.06 -12.73
CA HIS A 81 3.71 4.65 -11.59
C HIS A 81 4.39 4.20 -10.30
N SER A 82 3.90 4.67 -9.16
CA SER A 82 4.24 4.09 -7.86
C SER A 82 3.02 3.98 -6.99
N PHE A 83 2.99 2.96 -6.16
CA PHE A 83 1.91 2.76 -5.22
C PHE A 83 2.40 3.11 -3.82
N TRP A 84 1.74 4.08 -3.18
CA TRP A 84 2.00 4.42 -1.79
C TRP A 84 0.69 4.68 -1.04
N VAL A 85 0.61 4.20 0.20
CA VAL A 85 -0.50 4.46 1.12
C VAL A 85 0.10 5.05 2.40
N VAL A 86 -0.57 6.04 2.99
CA VAL A 86 -0.15 6.65 4.25
C VAL A 86 0.15 5.56 5.30
N GLY A 87 1.37 5.58 5.84
CA GLY A 87 1.86 4.59 6.80
C GLY A 87 2.75 3.50 6.19
N MET A 88 2.86 3.40 4.87
CA MET A 88 3.91 2.61 4.22
C MET A 88 5.26 3.30 4.37
N LYS A 89 6.32 2.51 4.58
CA LYS A 89 7.68 3.02 4.73
C LYS A 89 8.19 3.64 3.42
N ASP A 90 8.05 2.89 2.33
CA ASP A 90 8.58 3.24 1.03
C ASP A 90 7.48 3.05 -0.04
N PRO A 91 7.42 3.91 -1.07
CA PRO A 91 6.59 3.70 -2.25
C PRO A 91 7.05 2.47 -3.06
N ILE A 92 6.14 1.87 -3.83
CA ILE A 92 6.43 0.69 -4.68
C ILE A 92 6.24 1.04 -6.15
N ASP A 93 7.34 1.13 -6.89
CA ASP A 93 7.32 1.45 -8.32
C ASP A 93 6.73 0.31 -9.17
N LEU A 94 5.83 0.70 -10.06
CA LEU A 94 5.07 -0.15 -10.97
C LEU A 94 5.58 0.05 -12.38
N ILE A 95 6.46 -0.85 -12.81
CA ILE A 95 7.04 -0.84 -14.16
C ILE A 95 6.10 -1.63 -15.09
N PRO A 96 5.70 -1.09 -16.25
CA PRO A 96 4.89 -1.80 -17.24
C PRO A 96 5.45 -3.19 -17.57
N GLY A 97 4.56 -4.18 -17.68
CA GLY A 97 4.93 -5.58 -17.92
C GLY A 97 5.51 -6.33 -16.70
N LYS A 98 5.60 -5.69 -15.52
CA LYS A 98 5.98 -6.34 -14.26
C LYS A 98 4.85 -6.28 -13.25
N THR A 99 4.72 -7.35 -12.46
CA THR A 99 3.81 -7.40 -11.31
C THR A 99 4.62 -7.51 -10.03
N ARG A 100 4.24 -6.72 -9.02
CA ARG A 100 4.77 -6.80 -7.66
C ARG A 100 3.66 -7.22 -6.71
N SER A 101 4.01 -7.89 -5.63
CA SER A 101 3.04 -8.23 -4.58
C SER A 101 3.45 -7.65 -3.25
N VAL A 102 2.48 -7.09 -2.54
CA VAL A 102 2.64 -6.61 -1.15
C VAL A 102 1.47 -7.10 -0.31
N ASP A 103 1.77 -7.58 0.88
CA ASP A 103 0.76 -7.96 1.86
C ASP A 103 0.49 -6.76 2.79
N LEU A 104 -0.77 -6.34 2.87
CA LEU A 104 -1.24 -5.27 3.74
C LEU A 104 -2.08 -5.84 4.88
N PHE A 105 -1.84 -5.33 6.08
CA PHE A 105 -2.60 -5.68 7.28
C PHE A 105 -2.99 -4.41 8.04
N LEU A 106 -4.26 -4.03 7.97
CA LEU A 106 -4.80 -2.87 8.67
C LEU A 106 -5.42 -3.31 10.00
N LYS A 107 -4.81 -2.88 11.12
CA LYS A 107 -5.24 -3.28 12.47
C LYS A 107 -6.63 -2.78 12.87
N SER A 108 -7.07 -1.67 12.28
CA SER A 108 -8.32 -0.99 12.62
C SER A 108 -9.04 -0.54 11.36
N ALA A 109 -10.36 -0.37 11.46
CA ALA A 109 -11.15 0.31 10.45
C ALA A 109 -10.83 1.80 10.39
N GLY A 110 -11.06 2.42 9.25
CA GLY A 110 -10.80 3.84 9.01
C GLY A 110 -10.50 4.15 7.55
N ASP A 111 -10.33 5.45 7.29
CA ASP A 111 -10.07 5.98 5.97
C ASP A 111 -8.61 6.40 5.88
N LEU A 112 -7.92 5.92 4.86
CA LEU A 112 -6.57 6.35 4.51
C LEU A 112 -6.56 6.89 3.08
N TYR A 113 -5.47 7.54 2.73
CA TYR A 113 -5.21 8.00 1.38
C TYR A 113 -3.98 7.29 0.82
N GLY A 114 -4.03 7.03 -0.47
CA GLY A 114 -2.88 6.62 -1.24
C GLY A 114 -2.62 7.55 -2.40
N ASN A 115 -1.37 7.61 -2.80
CA ASN A 115 -0.84 8.50 -3.82
C ASN A 115 0.12 7.72 -4.73
N CYS A 116 0.28 8.23 -5.96
CA CYS A 116 1.40 7.87 -6.82
C CYS A 116 2.63 8.73 -6.48
N ASP A 117 3.72 8.10 -6.02
CA ASP A 117 4.92 8.77 -5.46
C ASP A 117 6.26 8.31 -6.07
N SER A 118 6.28 7.73 -7.28
CA SER A 118 7.52 7.60 -8.06
C SER A 118 7.69 8.93 -8.72
N GLY A 119 8.62 9.77 -8.27
CA GLY A 119 8.91 11.08 -8.83
C GLY A 119 8.59 11.20 -10.33
N CYS A 120 7.39 11.72 -10.63
CA CYS A 120 6.97 12.12 -11.97
C CYS A 120 7.42 13.57 -12.26
N GLY A 121 8.48 14.04 -11.58
CA GLY A 121 9.04 15.37 -11.77
C GLY A 121 8.17 16.55 -11.31
N CYS A 122 7.16 16.36 -10.45
CA CYS A 122 6.34 17.46 -9.96
C CYS A 122 5.99 17.33 -8.48
N ASP A 123 6.32 18.38 -7.73
CA ASP A 123 6.14 18.47 -6.27
C ASP A 123 4.68 18.41 -5.76
N THR A 124 3.66 18.08 -6.58
CA THR A 124 2.26 18.09 -6.12
C THR A 124 1.25 17.20 -6.92
N VAL A 125 0.66 16.20 -6.24
CA VAL A 125 -0.79 15.92 -6.12
C VAL A 125 -1.57 15.02 -7.13
N CYS A 126 -1.11 14.63 -8.32
CA CYS A 126 -2.12 14.38 -9.37
C CYS A 126 -2.72 12.96 -9.57
N MET A 127 -2.32 11.92 -8.82
CA MET A 127 -2.94 10.58 -8.92
C MET A 127 -3.14 9.97 -7.53
N ARG A 128 -4.33 10.21 -6.95
CA ARG A 128 -4.68 9.82 -5.57
C ARG A 128 -5.83 8.83 -5.58
N PHE A 129 -5.86 7.98 -4.56
CA PHE A 129 -6.96 7.07 -4.29
C PHE A 129 -7.27 7.06 -2.80
N ARG A 130 -8.46 6.61 -2.44
CA ARG A 130 -8.87 6.38 -1.05
C ARG A 130 -8.71 4.91 -0.71
N VAL A 131 -8.34 4.65 0.53
CA VAL A 131 -8.37 3.30 1.10
C VAL A 131 -9.41 3.30 2.22
N LEU A 132 -10.48 2.53 2.04
CA LEU A 132 -11.57 2.41 3.00
C LEU A 132 -11.46 1.07 3.73
N ALA A 133 -10.84 1.09 4.90
CA ALA A 133 -10.72 -0.07 5.76
C ALA A 133 -12.02 -0.25 6.54
N LYS A 134 -12.78 -1.29 6.23
CA LYS A 134 -14.07 -1.59 6.85
C LYS A 134 -13.94 -2.74 7.84
N PRO A 135 -14.70 -2.75 8.96
CA PRO A 135 -14.88 -3.96 9.75
C PRO A 135 -15.33 -5.12 8.84
N PRO A 136 -14.91 -6.38 9.08
CA PRO A 136 -15.18 -7.49 8.16
C PRO A 136 -16.66 -7.66 7.76
N GLY A 137 -17.60 -7.48 8.70
CA GLY A 137 -19.03 -7.54 8.40
C GLY A 137 -19.52 -6.43 7.47
N GLN A 138 -19.01 -5.20 7.64
CA GLN A 138 -19.35 -4.08 6.75
C GLN A 138 -18.69 -4.22 5.38
N PHE A 139 -17.48 -4.80 5.31
CA PHE A 139 -16.86 -5.14 4.03
C PHE A 139 -17.70 -6.16 3.26
N GLN A 140 -18.20 -7.21 3.93
CA GLN A 140 -19.09 -8.20 3.32
C GLN A 140 -20.39 -7.58 2.81
N GLN A 141 -21.01 -6.68 3.59
CA GLN A 141 -22.21 -5.95 3.17
C GLN A 141 -21.94 -5.09 1.93
N TRP A 142 -20.84 -4.34 1.91
CA TRP A 142 -20.41 -3.58 0.74
C TRP A 142 -20.21 -4.49 -0.47
N ALA A 143 -19.46 -5.57 -0.34
CA ALA A 143 -19.19 -6.49 -1.44
C ALA A 143 -20.47 -7.15 -1.99
N ALA A 144 -21.42 -7.47 -1.11
CA ALA A 144 -22.72 -8.00 -1.51
C ALA A 144 -23.54 -6.97 -2.31
N ALA A 145 -23.53 -5.70 -1.89
CA ALA A 145 -24.21 -4.63 -2.61
C ALA A 145 -23.56 -4.31 -3.97
N GLU A 146 -22.22 -4.27 -4.02
CA GLU A 146 -21.46 -3.93 -5.22
C GLU A 146 -21.66 -4.97 -6.33
N ARG A 147 -21.78 -6.26 -5.98
CA ARG A 147 -22.07 -7.34 -6.95
C ARG A 147 -23.42 -7.22 -7.65
N LEU A 148 -24.34 -6.42 -7.12
CA LEU A 148 -25.65 -6.18 -7.72
C LEU A 148 -25.63 -5.01 -8.72
N GLN A 149 -24.54 -4.25 -8.78
CA GLN A 149 -24.37 -3.16 -9.75
C GLN A 149 -24.17 -3.74 -11.16
N PRO A 150 -24.52 -3.00 -12.22
CA PRO A 150 -24.23 -3.38 -13.60
C PRO A 150 -22.75 -3.72 -13.80
N THR A 151 -22.48 -4.80 -14.52
CA THR A 151 -21.13 -5.37 -14.66
C THR A 151 -20.18 -4.54 -15.53
N GLU A 152 -20.70 -3.50 -16.19
CA GLU A 152 -19.89 -2.58 -16.99
C GLU A 152 -19.09 -1.66 -16.07
N PHE A 153 -17.85 -2.08 -15.78
CA PHE A 153 -16.89 -1.22 -15.13
C PHE A 153 -16.56 -0.04 -16.05
N LYS A 154 -16.85 1.18 -15.58
CA LYS A 154 -16.56 2.41 -16.32
C LYS A 154 -15.39 3.14 -15.65
N PRO A 155 -14.27 3.40 -16.37
CA PRO A 155 -13.20 4.24 -15.87
C PRO A 155 -13.73 5.62 -15.42
N PRO A 156 -13.07 6.29 -14.47
CA PRO A 156 -13.49 7.61 -14.02
C PRO A 156 -13.48 8.59 -15.20
N ARG A 157 -14.50 9.48 -15.22
CA ARG A 157 -14.77 10.39 -16.34
C ARG A 157 -13.68 11.46 -16.58
N SER A 158 -12.84 11.70 -15.59
CA SER A 158 -11.71 12.63 -15.66
C SER A 158 -10.42 11.84 -15.55
N THR A 159 -9.93 11.34 -16.68
CA THR A 159 -8.55 10.84 -16.84
C THR A 159 -7.59 12.00 -17.16
N SER A 160 -7.99 13.24 -16.85
CA SER A 160 -7.24 14.45 -17.17
C SER A 160 -5.79 14.26 -16.80
N ALA A 161 -4.92 14.42 -17.79
CA ALA A 161 -3.49 14.45 -17.55
C ALA A 161 -3.20 15.48 -16.45
N PRO A 162 -2.47 15.11 -15.38
CA PRO A 162 -1.85 16.06 -14.48
C PRO A 162 -1.22 17.16 -15.31
N ALA A 163 -1.31 18.42 -14.87
CA ALA A 163 -0.65 19.53 -15.55
C ALA A 163 0.88 19.32 -15.74
N CYS A 164 1.47 18.34 -15.07
CA CYS A 164 2.87 17.91 -15.24
C CYS A 164 3.11 16.97 -16.42
N ALA A 165 2.13 16.17 -16.85
CA ALA A 165 2.29 15.26 -17.97
C ALA A 165 2.29 15.98 -19.33
N THR A 166 1.94 17.27 -19.35
CA THR A 166 1.87 18.12 -20.53
C THR A 166 3.10 19.03 -20.73
N ASP A 167 4.06 19.04 -19.80
CA ASP A 167 5.23 19.92 -19.87
C ASP A 167 6.55 19.14 -19.64
N PRO A 168 7.19 18.64 -20.73
CA PRO A 168 8.45 17.90 -20.65
C PRO A 168 9.65 18.76 -20.21
N GLN A 169 9.51 20.08 -20.07
CA GLN A 169 10.62 20.98 -19.72
C GLN A 169 10.74 21.26 -18.22
N ARG A 170 9.86 20.70 -17.38
CA ARG A 170 9.95 20.85 -15.92
C ARG A 170 10.85 19.83 -15.22
N ASP A 171 11.62 19.05 -15.98
CA ASP A 171 12.61 18.07 -15.51
C ASP A 171 13.95 18.72 -15.06
N HIS A 172 13.95 20.01 -14.74
CA HIS A 172 15.16 20.66 -14.24
C HIS A 172 15.44 20.24 -12.79
N HIS A 173 16.35 19.27 -12.64
CA HIS A 173 17.12 19.04 -11.42
C HIS A 173 17.95 20.30 -11.09
N GLY A 174 17.30 21.31 -10.53
CA GLY A 174 17.94 22.38 -9.76
C GLY A 174 17.95 22.02 -8.27
N PRO A 175 18.97 22.42 -7.50
CA PRO A 175 18.93 22.25 -6.05
C PRO A 175 17.69 22.97 -5.49
N PRO A 176 17.12 22.50 -4.36
CA PRO A 176 15.87 23.03 -3.85
C PRO A 176 15.99 24.54 -3.64
N HIS A 177 15.22 25.31 -4.42
CA HIS A 177 14.98 26.70 -4.07
C HIS A 177 14.13 26.69 -2.81
N SER A 178 14.78 26.87 -1.66
CA SER A 178 14.11 27.10 -0.38
C SER A 178 12.99 28.13 -0.58
N PRO A 179 11.75 27.87 -0.13
CA PRO A 179 10.67 28.87 -0.14
C PRO A 179 10.96 29.91 0.94
N ARG A 180 11.98 30.73 0.71
CA ARG A 180 12.45 31.76 1.65
C ARG A 180 11.58 33.01 1.65
N THR A 181 10.43 33.03 0.97
CA THR A 181 9.72 34.29 0.70
C THR A 181 8.33 34.40 1.29
N LEU A 182 7.77 33.36 1.91
CA LEU A 182 6.50 33.49 2.64
C LEU A 182 6.72 33.68 4.16
N LEU A 183 7.69 32.97 4.75
CA LEU A 183 8.02 33.09 6.17
C LEU A 183 8.79 34.39 6.48
N GLN A 184 9.66 34.85 5.57
CA GLN A 184 10.41 36.10 5.75
C GLN A 184 9.50 37.34 5.66
N ARG A 185 8.44 37.30 4.83
CA ARG A 185 7.43 38.38 4.77
C ARG A 185 6.61 38.53 6.06
N LEU A 186 6.52 37.48 6.87
CA LEU A 186 5.81 37.52 8.15
C LEU A 186 6.71 37.97 9.31
N LEU A 187 8.04 37.95 9.15
CA LEU A 187 9.00 38.32 10.19
C LEU A 187 9.53 39.75 10.04
N ASP A 188 9.51 40.33 8.83
CA ASP A 188 9.98 41.70 8.57
C ASP A 188 8.86 42.76 8.74
N ALA A 189 7.68 42.37 9.26
CA ALA A 189 6.65 43.29 9.71
C ALA A 189 6.80 43.53 11.23
N GLY A 190 7.81 44.34 11.56
CA GLY A 190 8.10 44.84 12.91
C GLY A 190 8.86 46.15 12.82
#